data_AF-A0A3B8JWF3-F1
#
_entry.id   AF-A0A3B8JWF3-F1
#
_cell.length_a   1.000
_cell.length_b   1.000
_cell.length_c   1.000
_cell.angle_alpha   90.00
_cell.angle_beta   90.00
_cell.angle_gamma   90.00
#
_symmetry.space_group_name_H-M   'P 1'
#
loop_
_entity.id
_entity.type
_entity.pdbx_description
1 polymer ?
#
loop_
_entity_poly.entity_id
_entity_poly.type
_entity_poly.pdbx_seq_one_letter_code
_entity_poly.pdbx_strand_id
1 'polypeptide(L)'
;METDFNCILALMARALNALPTGRNVLLKVNPMDEKICRENFHLLQEQLKQEIVLELQGDQGIPVGSCEVESEEVEVEILLQKELRILGNKLLEIATASGRRYTFEEE
;
A
#
# COMPACT_ATOMS: atom_id res chain seq x y z
N MET A 1 2.27 -4.39 18.98
CA MET A 1 1.71 -3.12 18.46
C MET A 1 0.46 -3.51 17.72
N GLU A 2 -0.69 -2.97 18.12
CA GLU A 2 -1.95 -3.16 17.41
C GLU A 2 -1.86 -2.29 16.15
N THR A 3 -1.89 -2.89 14.97
CA THR A 3 -1.90 -2.14 13.72
C THR A 3 -3.25 -1.42 13.63
N ASP A 4 -3.24 -0.09 13.53
CA ASP A 4 -4.46 0.68 13.33
C ASP A 4 -5.14 0.21 12.02
N PHE A 5 -6.36 -0.30 12.14
CA PHE A 5 -7.12 -0.84 11.02
C PHE A 5 -7.32 0.21 9.92
N ASN A 6 -7.36 1.51 10.28
CA ASN A 6 -7.45 2.59 9.31
C ASN A 6 -6.22 2.65 8.41
N CYS A 7 -5.03 2.35 8.94
CA CYS A 7 -3.80 2.33 8.17
C CYS A 7 -3.78 1.17 7.17
N ILE A 8 -4.30 0.00 7.56
CA ILE A 8 -4.42 -1.16 6.67
C ILE A 8 -5.34 -0.80 5.50
N LEU A 9 -6.54 -0.29 5.77
CA LEU A 9 -7.50 0.07 4.73
C LEU A 9 -6.96 1.16 3.80
N ALA A 10 -6.26 2.17 4.34
CA ALA A 10 -5.65 3.22 3.53
C ALA A 10 -4.56 2.67 2.58
N LEU A 11 -3.76 1.69 3.03
CA LEU A 11 -2.76 1.04 2.19
C LEU A 11 -3.41 0.21 1.08
N MET A 12 -4.45 -0.56 1.40
CA MET A 12 -5.19 -1.35 0.40
C MET A 12 -5.87 -0.45 -0.63
N ALA A 13 -6.52 0.62 -0.18
CA ALA A 13 -7.13 1.62 -1.04
C ALA A 13 -6.11 2.26 -1.98
N ARG A 14 -4.90 2.55 -1.50
CA ARG A 14 -3.81 3.07 -2.33
C ARG A 14 -3.40 2.08 -3.42
N ALA A 15 -3.33 0.79 -3.10
CA ALA A 15 -3.00 -0.26 -4.08
C ALA A 15 -4.09 -0.40 -5.15
N LEU A 16 -5.36 -0.42 -4.73
CA LEU A 16 -6.51 -0.48 -5.64
C LEU A 16 -6.58 0.74 -6.58
N ASN A 17 -6.31 1.94 -6.07
CA ASN A 17 -6.26 3.15 -6.89
C ASN A 17 -5.06 3.19 -7.85
N ALA A 18 -4.02 2.40 -7.61
CA ALA A 18 -2.86 2.31 -8.50
C ALA A 18 -3.11 1.39 -9.71
N LEU A 19 -4.18 0.59 -9.70
CA LEU A 19 -4.59 -0.23 -10.82
C LEU A 19 -5.32 0.62 -11.88
N PRO A 20 -4.76 0.77 -13.08
CA PRO A 20 -5.35 1.63 -14.10
C PRO A 20 -6.53 0.96 -14.85
N THR A 21 -6.59 -0.37 -14.86
CA THR A 21 -7.44 -1.19 -15.73
C THR A 21 -7.73 -2.57 -15.11
N GLY A 22 -8.63 -3.34 -15.73
CA GLY A 22 -9.07 -4.66 -15.28
C GLY A 22 -10.56 -4.71 -14.96
N ARG A 23 -11.18 -5.89 -15.14
CA ARG A 23 -12.59 -6.13 -14.77
C ARG A 23 -12.72 -6.96 -13.51
N ASN A 24 -11.78 -7.87 -13.28
CA ASN A 24 -11.69 -8.65 -12.06
C ASN A 24 -10.37 -8.30 -11.38
N VAL A 25 -10.47 -7.82 -10.15
CA VAL A 25 -9.33 -7.42 -9.33
C VAL A 25 -9.25 -8.38 -8.15
N LEU A 26 -8.11 -9.03 -7.98
CA LEU A 26 -7.83 -9.89 -6.84
C LEU A 26 -6.89 -9.15 -5.89
N LEU A 27 -7.38 -8.87 -4.67
CA LEU A 27 -6.59 -8.30 -3.58
C LEU A 27 -6.12 -9.44 -2.67
N LYS A 28 -4.81 -9.72 -2.69
CA LYS A 28 -4.15 -10.65 -1.78
C LYS A 28 -3.54 -9.89 -0.59
N VAL A 29 -3.85 -10.36 0.61
CA VAL A 29 -3.39 -9.76 1.87
C VAL A 29 -3.00 -10.84 2.86
N ASN A 30 -2.26 -10.46 3.91
CA ASN A 30 -2.03 -11.38 5.01
C ASN A 30 -3.38 -11.79 5.65
N PRO A 31 -3.58 -13.05 6.09
CA PRO A 31 -4.83 -13.48 6.72
C PRO A 31 -5.23 -12.68 7.97
N MET A 32 -4.28 -12.07 8.67
CA MET A 32 -4.56 -11.17 9.80
C MET A 32 -5.24 -9.87 9.33
N ASP A 33 -4.83 -9.36 8.17
CA ASP A 33 -5.37 -8.13 7.58
C ASP A 33 -6.64 -8.42 6.75
N GLU A 34 -6.77 -9.64 6.24
CA GLU A 34 -7.95 -10.10 5.48
C GLU A 34 -9.23 -9.89 6.27
N LYS A 35 -9.23 -10.20 7.57
CA LYS A 35 -10.41 -10.01 8.43
C LYS A 35 -10.89 -8.55 8.41
N ILE A 36 -9.96 -7.61 8.56
CA ILE A 36 -10.24 -6.16 8.54
C ILE A 36 -10.76 -5.74 7.16
N CYS A 37 -10.11 -6.23 6.10
CA CYS A 37 -10.52 -5.94 4.72
C CYS A 37 -11.91 -6.49 4.40
N ARG A 38 -12.24 -7.68 4.91
CA ARG A 38 -13.53 -8.35 4.70
C ARG A 38 -14.66 -7.65 5.45
N GLU A 39 -14.41 -7.20 6.68
CA GLU A 39 -15.36 -6.40 7.47
C GLU A 39 -15.64 -5.02 6.82
N ASN A 40 -14.66 -4.47 6.09
CA ASN A 40 -14.74 -3.16 5.44
C ASN A 40 -14.76 -3.24 3.91
N PHE A 41 -15.20 -4.37 3.36
CA PHE A 41 -15.08 -4.68 1.93
C PHE A 41 -15.75 -3.61 1.04
N HIS A 42 -16.89 -3.08 1.48
CA HIS A 42 -17.61 -2.02 0.77
C HIS A 42 -16.74 -0.76 0.53
N LEU A 43 -15.93 -0.35 1.52
CA LEU A 43 -15.05 0.83 1.40
C LEU A 43 -13.92 0.59 0.37
N LEU A 44 -13.45 -0.65 0.29
CA LEU A 44 -12.43 -1.05 -0.69
C LEU A 44 -13.03 -1.14 -2.10
N GLN A 45 -14.25 -1.68 -2.23
CA GLN A 45 -14.97 -1.73 -3.50
C GLN A 45 -15.29 -0.33 -4.05
N GLU A 46 -15.58 0.64 -3.18
CA GLU A 46 -15.80 2.05 -3.57
C GLU A 46 -14.56 2.73 -4.18
N GLN A 47 -13.36 2.19 -3.96
CA GLN A 47 -12.14 2.68 -4.62
C GLN A 47 -12.08 2.31 -6.10
N LEU A 48 -12.87 1.32 -6.52
CA LEU A 48 -12.92 0.84 -7.88
C LEU A 48 -14.14 1.42 -8.61
N LYS A 49 -14.07 1.44 -9.95
CA LYS A 49 -15.24 1.77 -10.77
C LYS A 49 -16.32 0.70 -10.57
N GLN A 50 -17.59 1.09 -10.65
CA GLN A 50 -18.75 0.21 -10.36
C GLN A 50 -18.79 -1.10 -11.17
N GLU A 51 -18.11 -1.16 -12.31
CA GLU A 51 -18.09 -2.30 -13.21
C GLU A 51 -17.01 -3.35 -12.86
N ILE A 52 -16.13 -3.04 -11.91
CA ILE A 52 -15.00 -3.88 -11.53
C ILE A 52 -15.40 -4.75 -10.35
N VAL A 53 -15.17 -6.05 -10.46
CA VAL A 53 -15.38 -7.02 -9.39
C VAL A 53 -14.11 -7.12 -8.56
N LEU A 54 -14.22 -6.90 -7.25
CA LEU A 54 -13.14 -7.14 -6.29
C LEU A 54 -13.29 -8.52 -5.65
N GLU A 55 -12.21 -9.29 -5.65
CA GLU A 55 -12.07 -10.51 -4.88
C GLU A 55 -11.01 -10.31 -3.79
N LEU A 56 -11.26 -10.87 -2.60
CA LEU A 56 -10.35 -10.77 -1.46
C LEU A 56 -9.85 -12.16 -1.08
N GLN A 57 -8.53 -12.33 -1.04
CA GLN A 57 -7.88 -13.58 -0.68
C GLN A 57 -6.81 -13.38 0.40
N GLY A 58 -6.87 -14.21 1.44
CA GLY A 58 -5.79 -14.33 2.42
C GLY A 58 -4.65 -15.19 1.89
N ASP A 59 -3.42 -14.70 2.00
CA ASP A 59 -2.19 -15.39 1.62
C ASP A 59 -1.11 -15.26 2.70
N GLN A 60 -0.65 -16.41 3.22
CA GLN A 60 0.39 -16.49 4.25
C GLN A 60 1.77 -16.01 3.75
N GLY A 61 1.97 -15.96 2.44
CA GLY A 61 3.18 -15.41 1.82
C GLY A 61 3.25 -13.87 1.88
N ILE A 62 2.10 -13.20 2.06
CA ILE A 62 2.04 -11.74 2.12
C ILE A 62 2.37 -11.27 3.55
N PRO A 63 3.36 -10.38 3.75
CA PRO A 63 3.66 -9.82 5.06
C PRO A 63 2.51 -8.97 5.61
N VAL A 64 2.37 -8.93 6.93
CA VAL A 64 1.38 -8.04 7.60
C VAL A 64 1.59 -6.57 7.19
N GLY A 65 0.48 -5.89 6.90
CA GLY A 65 0.45 -4.51 6.41
C GLY A 65 0.85 -4.35 4.95
N SER A 66 1.00 -5.45 4.20
CA SER A 66 1.35 -5.45 2.78
C SER A 66 0.23 -6.07 1.95
N CYS A 67 0.26 -5.82 0.65
CA CYS A 67 -0.68 -6.43 -0.29
C CYS A 67 -0.10 -6.59 -1.68
N GLU A 68 -0.77 -7.45 -2.42
CA GLU A 68 -0.60 -7.63 -3.85
C GLU A 68 -1.99 -7.52 -4.48
N VAL A 69 -2.05 -6.79 -5.59
CA VAL A 69 -3.29 -6.57 -6.31
C VAL A 69 -3.09 -6.94 -7.76
N GLU A 70 -3.85 -7.93 -8.20
CA GLU A 70 -3.79 -8.48 -9.55
C GLU A 70 -5.05 -8.11 -10.32
N SER A 71 -4.88 -7.87 -11.61
CA SER A 71 -5.94 -7.83 -12.61
C SER A 71 -5.51 -8.66 -13.81
N GLU A 72 -6.36 -8.74 -14.83
CA GLU A 72 -6.00 -9.42 -16.08
C GLU A 72 -4.82 -8.76 -16.81
N GLU A 73 -4.52 -7.50 -16.52
CA GLU A 73 -3.57 -6.68 -17.28
C GLU A 73 -2.34 -6.26 -16.48
N VAL A 74 -2.49 -6.06 -15.16
CA VAL A 74 -1.48 -5.45 -14.30
C VAL A 74 -1.48 -6.10 -12.91
N GLU A 75 -0.29 -6.21 -12.34
CA GLU A 75 -0.04 -6.57 -10.95
C GLU A 75 0.64 -5.39 -10.22
N VAL A 76 0.17 -5.08 -9.02
CA VAL A 76 0.71 -4.04 -8.15
C VAL A 76 1.01 -4.62 -6.78
N GLU A 77 2.26 -4.49 -6.34
CA GLU A 77 2.70 -4.94 -5.02
C GLU A 77 3.03 -3.74 -4.12
N ILE A 78 2.43 -3.70 -2.92
CA ILE A 78 2.80 -2.76 -1.85
C ILE A 78 3.35 -3.54 -0.66
N LEU A 79 4.67 -3.48 -0.50
CA LEU A 79 5.38 -4.04 0.66
C LEU A 79 5.69 -2.94 1.67
N LEU A 80 5.09 -3.01 2.87
CA LEU A 80 5.26 -1.99 3.91
C LEU A 80 6.73 -1.74 4.27
N GLN A 81 7.52 -2.80 4.40
CA GLN A 81 8.95 -2.71 4.73
C GLN A 81 9.75 -1.99 3.63
N LYS A 82 9.38 -2.20 2.37
CA LYS A 82 10.01 -1.52 1.22
C LYS A 82 9.67 -0.03 1.24
N GLU A 83 8.41 0.31 1.50
CA GLU A 83 7.93 1.69 1.59
C GLU A 83 8.62 2.45 2.74
N LEU A 84 8.73 1.84 3.92
CA LEU A 84 9.43 2.42 5.07
C LEU A 84 10.90 2.68 4.77
N ARG A 85 11.57 1.75 4.08
CA ARG A 85 12.97 1.93 3.65
C ARG A 85 13.11 3.08 2.66
N ILE A 86 12.22 3.19 1.67
CA ILE A 86 12.22 4.29 0.71
C ILE A 86 12.04 5.63 1.44
N LEU A 87 11.08 5.71 2.36
CA LEU A 87 10.84 6.90 3.16
C LEU A 87 12.07 7.28 3.98
N GLY A 88 12.67 6.32 4.70
CA GLY A 88 13.87 6.55 5.49
C GLY A 88 15.04 7.10 4.66
N ASN A 89 15.26 6.54 3.47
CA ASN A 89 16.30 7.01 2.56
C ASN A 89 16.03 8.44 2.07
N LYS A 90 14.79 8.77 1.67
CA LYS A 90 14.43 10.13 1.25
C LYS A 90 14.60 11.15 2.38
N LEU A 91 14.22 10.80 3.60
CA LEU A 91 14.42 11.67 4.76
C LEU A 91 15.91 11.90 5.05
N LEU A 92 16.74 10.87 4.90
CA LEU A 92 18.20 10.99 5.04
C LEU A 92 18.80 11.88 3.93
N GLU A 93 18.36 11.74 2.69
CA GLU A 93 18.76 12.60 1.57
C GLU A 93 18.40 14.07 1.85
N ILE A 94 17.18 14.34 2.33
CA ILE A 94 16.76 15.70 2.69
C ILE A 94 17.61 16.25 3.83
N ALA A 95 17.86 15.46 4.88
CA ALA A 95 18.67 15.87 6.02
C ALA A 95 20.12 16.19 5.61
N THR A 96 20.72 15.35 4.76
CA THR A 96 22.09 15.56 4.27
C THR A 96 22.20 16.74 3.32
N ALA A 97 21.23 16.94 2.41
CA ALA A 97 21.18 18.10 1.53
C ALA A 97 20.99 19.41 2.32
N SER A 98 20.16 19.38 3.37
CA SER A 98 19.92 20.55 4.23
C SER A 98 21.16 20.86 5.08
N GLY A 99 21.81 19.85 5.65
CA GLY A 99 23.07 20.01 6.39
C GLY A 99 24.22 20.53 5.52
N ARG A 100 24.25 20.21 4.22
CA ARG A 100 25.21 20.81 3.27
C ARG A 100 24.92 22.28 2.99
N ARG A 101 23.66 22.72 2.95
CA ARG A 101 23.35 24.16 2.74
C ARG A 101 23.85 25.03 3.90
N TYR A 102 23.84 24.49 5.13
CA TYR A 102 24.35 25.22 6.30
C TYR A 102 25.88 25.29 6.40
N THR A 103 26.65 24.51 5.63
CA THR A 103 28.13 24.54 5.67
C THR A 103 28.76 25.36 4.55
N PHE A 104 27.97 25.91 3.61
CA PHE A 104 28.45 26.76 2.51
C PHE A 104 27.85 28.18 2.52
N GLU A 105 27.08 28.56 3.55
CA GLU A 105 26.57 29.94 3.74
C GLU A 105 27.36 30.73 4.82
N GLU A 106 28.43 30.15 5.38
CA GLU A 106 29.38 30.84 6.27
C GLU A 106 30.78 30.94 5.62
N GLU A 107 30.91 31.64 4.48
CA GLU A 107 32.17 32.26 4.03
C GLU A 107 31.92 33.63 3.40
#